data_AF-A0A2R7RZ43-F1
#
_entry.id   AF-A0A2R7RZ43-F1
#
_cell.length_a   1.000
_cell.length_b   1.000
_cell.length_c   1.000
_cell.angle_alpha   90.00
_cell.angle_beta   90.00
_cell.angle_gamma   90.00
#
_symmetry.space_group_name_H-M   'P 1'
#
loop_
_entity.id
_entity.type
_entity.pdbx_description
1 polymer ?
#
loop_
_entity_poly.entity_id
_entity_poly.type
_entity_poly.pdbx_seq_one_letter_code
_entity_poly.pdbx_strand_id
1 'polypeptide(L)'
;MKIKDISGWRATLPVACAVVTLALGIAGCVSYQPKPGEQAAKLRLTTFSPSFTYLNVQDMNACPRQELAVMQKIDNVGMPPTSIGMMGAPEPGSRKHLETLIPAGRPLFGKLSAGTVATQYSGGYSCGFGFTFNPTPDAQYEVVFREGEKSCGARLYELKALSDGEVIKVAEPSFKTFALEQSSCYRRL
;
A
#
# COMPACT_ATOMS: atom_id res chain seq x y z
N MET A 1 -31.97 70.12 -22.80
CA MET A 1 -33.42 70.00 -23.10
C MET A 1 -33.99 68.93 -22.17
N LYS A 2 -34.91 69.36 -21.29
CA LYS A 2 -35.80 68.66 -20.32
C LYS A 2 -35.41 67.29 -19.73
N ILE A 3 -35.22 67.33 -18.41
CA ILE A 3 -35.31 66.27 -17.40
C ILE A 3 -36.74 65.68 -17.36
N LYS A 4 -36.89 64.39 -17.06
CA LYS A 4 -38.07 63.90 -16.32
C LYS A 4 -37.76 62.70 -15.42
N ASP A 5 -38.41 62.76 -14.28
CA ASP A 5 -38.18 62.13 -12.98
C ASP A 5 -38.50 60.64 -12.81
N ILE A 6 -37.68 60.02 -11.94
CA ILE A 6 -38.01 59.33 -10.68
C ILE A 6 -39.28 58.44 -10.60
N SER A 7 -39.05 57.15 -10.34
CA SER A 7 -39.70 56.33 -9.28
C SER A 7 -39.21 54.89 -9.52
N GLY A 8 -38.44 54.26 -8.63
CA GLY A 8 -38.84 53.90 -7.28
C GLY A 8 -39.73 52.67 -7.35
N TRP A 9 -39.17 51.47 -7.09
CA TRP A 9 -39.67 50.51 -6.09
C TRP A 9 -39.03 49.11 -6.21
N ARG A 10 -38.69 48.59 -5.03
CA ARG A 10 -38.59 47.17 -4.63
C ARG A 10 -37.37 46.38 -5.12
N ALA A 11 -36.36 46.45 -4.26
CA ALA A 11 -35.45 45.35 -3.98
C ALA A 11 -36.20 44.02 -3.89
N THR A 12 -35.80 43.06 -4.71
CA THR A 12 -35.93 41.63 -4.40
C THR A 12 -34.55 41.03 -4.58
N LEU A 13 -34.02 40.57 -3.45
CA LEU A 13 -32.69 40.00 -3.29
C LEU A 13 -32.53 38.76 -4.18
N PRO A 14 -31.28 38.47 -4.61
CA PRO A 14 -30.97 37.43 -5.57
C PRO A 14 -31.39 36.07 -5.03
N VAL A 15 -32.03 35.28 -5.90
CA VAL A 15 -32.28 33.85 -5.70
C VAL A 15 -30.93 33.18 -5.48
N ALA A 16 -30.58 32.99 -4.21
CA ALA A 16 -29.45 32.19 -3.79
C ALA A 16 -29.73 30.74 -4.18
N CYS A 17 -29.30 30.34 -5.37
CA CYS A 17 -29.09 28.94 -5.71
C CYS A 17 -28.07 28.38 -4.72
N ALA A 18 -28.56 27.82 -3.62
CA ALA A 18 -27.80 26.98 -2.72
C ALA A 18 -27.41 25.71 -3.49
N VAL A 19 -26.32 25.77 -4.24
CA VAL A 19 -25.62 24.59 -4.73
C VAL A 19 -25.01 23.93 -3.50
N VAL A 20 -25.78 23.02 -2.89
CA VAL A 20 -25.27 22.07 -1.91
C VAL A 20 -24.26 21.21 -2.65
N THR A 21 -23.00 21.58 -2.57
CA THR A 21 -21.88 20.76 -3.03
C THR A 21 -21.86 19.55 -2.09
N LEU A 22 -22.48 18.44 -2.51
CA LEU A 22 -22.11 17.13 -1.99
C LEU A 22 -20.66 16.89 -2.39
N ALA A 23 -19.73 17.40 -1.58
CA ALA A 23 -18.40 16.86 -1.49
C ALA A 23 -18.52 15.49 -0.83
N LEU A 24 -19.06 14.52 -1.57
CA LEU A 24 -18.76 13.12 -1.34
C LEU A 24 -17.25 13.02 -1.44
N GLY A 25 -16.61 12.95 -0.28
CA GLY A 25 -15.19 12.72 -0.16
C GLY A 25 -14.87 11.47 -0.95
N ILE A 26 -14.38 11.66 -2.16
CA ILE A 26 -13.45 10.75 -2.81
C ILE A 26 -12.20 10.83 -1.96
N ALA A 27 -12.27 10.24 -0.76
CA ALA A 27 -11.10 9.91 0.03
C ALA A 27 -10.39 8.83 -0.78
N GLY A 28 -9.62 9.30 -1.77
CA GLY A 28 -8.69 8.47 -2.50
C GLY A 28 -7.86 7.73 -1.47
N CYS A 29 -7.76 6.42 -1.63
CA CYS A 29 -6.91 5.57 -0.81
C CYS A 29 -5.48 6.16 -0.81
N VAL A 30 -5.11 6.83 0.27
CA VAL A 30 -3.81 7.51 0.39
C VAL A 30 -2.82 6.54 1.03
N SER A 31 -1.54 6.66 0.64
CA SER A 31 -0.41 6.05 1.34
C SER A 31 -0.55 6.27 2.86
N TYR A 32 -0.65 5.19 3.62
CA TYR A 32 -0.81 5.26 5.06
C TYR A 32 0.53 5.52 5.77
N GLN A 33 0.48 6.40 6.77
CA GLN A 33 1.51 6.62 7.77
C GLN A 33 0.82 6.52 9.12
N PRO A 34 1.35 5.74 10.09
CA PRO A 34 0.78 5.71 11.43
C PRO A 34 0.68 7.12 12.01
N LYS A 35 -0.43 7.42 12.67
CA LYS A 35 -0.62 8.72 13.32
C LYS A 35 0.27 8.81 14.57
N PRO A 36 0.64 10.03 15.01
CA PRO A 36 1.28 10.19 16.32
C PRO A 36 0.46 9.51 17.43
N GLY A 37 1.10 8.62 18.18
CA GLY A 37 0.47 7.84 19.27
C GLY A 37 -0.17 6.52 18.85
N GLU A 38 -0.21 6.19 17.56
CA GLU A 38 -0.65 4.89 17.08
C GLU A 38 0.47 3.84 17.22
N GLN A 39 0.12 2.64 17.70
CA GLN A 39 1.06 1.52 17.75
C GLN A 39 1.42 1.11 16.31
N ALA A 40 2.71 1.08 16.01
CA ALA A 40 3.24 0.78 14.69
C ALA A 40 4.32 -0.30 14.75
N ALA A 41 4.53 -0.97 13.62
CA ALA A 41 5.66 -1.85 13.35
C ALA A 41 6.36 -1.39 12.07
N LYS A 42 7.58 -1.87 11.83
CA LYS A 42 8.30 -1.66 10.57
C LYS A 42 8.17 -2.89 9.68
N LEU A 43 7.99 -2.68 8.38
CA LEU A 43 7.93 -3.74 7.37
C LEU A 43 8.89 -3.40 6.23
N ARG A 44 9.78 -4.34 5.91
CA ARG A 44 10.63 -4.33 4.73
C ARG A 44 10.06 -5.29 3.70
N LEU A 45 9.74 -4.82 2.50
CA LEU A 45 9.61 -5.71 1.34
C LEU A 45 10.97 -5.89 0.70
N THR A 46 11.40 -7.13 0.54
CA THR A 46 12.58 -7.53 -0.22
C THR A 46 12.14 -8.36 -1.41
N THR A 47 12.45 -7.93 -2.64
CA THR A 47 12.00 -8.59 -3.87
C THR A 47 13.16 -9.08 -4.73
N PHE A 48 12.98 -10.26 -5.31
CA PHE A 48 13.87 -10.84 -6.33
C PHE A 48 13.27 -10.76 -7.74
N SER A 49 12.03 -10.27 -7.85
CA SER A 49 11.31 -10.13 -9.12
C SER A 49 12.01 -9.13 -10.03
N PRO A 50 12.25 -9.48 -11.31
CA PRO A 50 12.69 -8.50 -12.32
C PRO A 50 11.56 -7.55 -12.75
N SER A 51 10.31 -7.91 -12.49
CA SER A 51 9.09 -7.19 -12.86
C SER A 51 8.75 -6.08 -11.86
N PHE A 52 7.80 -5.20 -12.18
CA PHE A 52 7.25 -4.23 -11.22
C PHE A 52 6.62 -4.98 -10.05
N THR A 53 7.07 -4.76 -8.82
CA THR A 53 6.51 -5.41 -7.62
C THR A 53 5.75 -4.39 -6.80
N TYR A 54 4.56 -4.70 -6.27
CA TYR A 54 3.73 -3.80 -5.47
C TYR A 54 3.36 -4.47 -4.15
N LEU A 55 3.35 -3.71 -3.05
CA LEU A 55 2.85 -4.17 -1.75
C LEU A 55 1.68 -3.31 -1.28
N ASN A 56 0.54 -3.94 -1.06
CA ASN A 56 -0.60 -3.31 -0.42
C ASN A 56 -0.81 -3.98 0.93
N VAL A 57 -0.95 -3.21 2.00
CA VAL A 57 -1.29 -3.70 3.34
C VAL A 57 -2.61 -3.06 3.77
N GLN A 58 -3.46 -3.76 4.50
CA GLN A 58 -4.78 -3.29 4.90
C GLN A 58 -5.11 -3.77 6.31
N ASP A 59 -5.76 -2.93 7.11
CA ASP A 59 -6.30 -3.33 8.41
C ASP A 59 -7.59 -4.14 8.21
N MET A 60 -7.66 -5.35 8.78
CA MET A 60 -8.84 -6.20 8.67
C MET A 60 -10.01 -5.72 9.55
N ASN A 61 -9.74 -4.94 10.61
CA ASN A 61 -10.76 -4.51 11.57
C ASN A 61 -11.39 -3.17 11.21
N ALA A 62 -10.71 -2.34 10.43
CA ALA A 62 -11.16 -0.98 10.14
C ALA A 62 -12.20 -0.86 9.02
N CYS A 63 -12.67 -1.95 8.39
CA CYS A 63 -13.49 -1.86 7.18
C CYS A 63 -14.47 -3.02 6.92
N PRO A 64 -15.79 -2.77 6.95
CA PRO A 64 -16.77 -3.50 6.12
C PRO A 64 -16.72 -3.12 4.63
N ARG A 65 -16.02 -2.01 4.29
CA ARG A 65 -15.72 -1.49 2.94
C ARG A 65 -14.30 -0.91 2.93
N GLN A 66 -13.37 -1.57 2.24
CA GLN A 66 -12.06 -1.16 1.67
C GLN A 66 -11.44 0.26 1.93
N GLU A 67 -11.48 0.81 3.13
CA GLU A 67 -11.01 2.18 3.46
C GLU A 67 -9.69 2.31 4.24
N LEU A 68 -8.95 1.23 4.53
CA LEU A 68 -7.53 1.35 4.90
C LEU A 68 -6.65 0.59 3.91
N ALA A 69 -6.47 1.15 2.73
CA ALA A 69 -5.43 0.71 1.83
C ALA A 69 -4.12 1.41 2.21
N VAL A 70 -3.23 0.74 2.96
CA VAL A 70 -1.79 1.03 2.90
C VAL A 70 -1.34 0.64 1.50
N MET A 71 -1.61 1.49 0.51
CA MET A 71 -1.10 1.32 -0.84
C MET A 71 0.34 1.80 -0.83
N GLN A 72 1.29 0.89 -0.67
CA GLN A 72 2.66 1.17 -1.02
C GLN A 72 2.96 0.63 -2.40
N LYS A 73 2.68 1.51 -3.36
CA LYS A 73 3.09 1.30 -4.74
C LYS A 73 4.61 1.31 -4.79
N ILE A 74 5.22 0.13 -4.90
CA ILE A 74 6.63 0.04 -5.27
C ILE A 74 6.66 0.13 -6.79
N ASP A 75 6.74 1.34 -7.31
CA ASP A 75 7.05 1.50 -8.71
C ASP A 75 8.53 1.17 -8.91
N ASN A 76 8.81 0.10 -9.64
CA ASN A 76 10.16 -0.13 -10.16
C ASN A 76 10.60 0.94 -11.19
N VAL A 77 9.74 1.89 -11.55
CA VAL A 77 10.07 3.14 -12.23
C VAL A 77 9.84 4.33 -11.29
N GLY A 78 10.89 4.80 -10.62
CA GLY A 78 10.95 6.22 -10.21
C GLY A 78 10.78 6.58 -8.73
N MET A 79 10.49 5.64 -7.81
CA MET A 79 10.58 5.96 -6.37
C MET A 79 11.91 5.46 -5.78
N PRO A 80 12.68 6.34 -5.10
CA PRO A 80 13.89 5.92 -4.42
C PRO A 80 13.53 4.90 -3.33
N PRO A 81 14.40 3.90 -3.06
CA PRO A 81 14.20 3.00 -1.94
C PRO A 81 14.05 3.84 -0.66
N THR A 82 12.88 3.75 0.00
CA THR A 82 12.69 4.34 1.31
C THR A 82 13.29 3.40 2.34
N SER A 83 14.28 3.90 3.08
CA SER A 83 14.77 3.24 4.30
C SER A 83 14.37 4.09 5.50
N ILE A 84 13.80 3.43 6.50
CA ILE A 84 13.43 4.01 7.79
C ILE A 84 14.29 3.42 8.92
N GLY A 85 15.49 2.94 8.57
CA GLY A 85 16.46 2.37 9.50
C GLY A 85 15.94 1.10 10.17
N MET A 86 15.53 0.11 9.37
CA MET A 86 15.29 -1.22 9.91
C MET A 86 16.60 -1.97 10.22
N MET A 87 16.56 -2.86 11.21
CA MET A 87 17.68 -3.68 11.61
C MET A 87 18.04 -4.70 10.52
N GLY A 88 19.32 -5.07 10.48
CA GLY A 88 19.83 -6.05 9.53
C GLY A 88 19.81 -5.57 8.07
N ALA A 89 20.61 -6.21 7.24
CA ALA A 89 20.58 -5.99 5.79
C ALA A 89 19.36 -6.70 5.16
N PRO A 90 18.83 -6.19 4.04
CA PRO A 90 17.89 -6.94 3.21
C PRO A 90 18.48 -8.29 2.79
N GLU A 91 17.62 -9.26 2.42
CA GLU A 91 18.10 -10.57 1.96
C GLU A 91 19.17 -10.44 0.85
N PRO A 92 20.33 -11.12 0.99
CA PRO A 92 21.40 -11.06 0.00
C PRO A 92 20.93 -11.46 -1.40
N GLY A 93 21.41 -10.74 -2.42
CA GLY A 93 21.04 -10.96 -3.81
C GLY A 93 19.64 -10.47 -4.19
N SER A 94 18.94 -9.81 -3.27
CA SER A 94 17.69 -9.12 -3.60
C SER A 94 17.93 -8.02 -4.61
N ARG A 95 16.96 -7.82 -5.51
CA ARG A 95 17.07 -6.76 -6.53
C ARG A 95 16.79 -5.40 -5.92
N LYS A 96 15.79 -5.34 -5.03
CA LYS A 96 15.31 -4.12 -4.39
C LYS A 96 14.69 -4.40 -3.03
N HIS A 97 14.65 -3.36 -2.21
CA HIS A 97 13.89 -3.34 -0.97
C HIS A 97 13.18 -2.00 -0.75
N LEU A 98 12.14 -2.02 0.07
CA LEU A 98 11.40 -0.86 0.55
C LEU A 98 11.08 -1.07 2.03
N GLU A 99 11.29 -0.05 2.85
CA GLU A 99 10.90 -0.06 4.26
C GLU A 99 9.76 0.94 4.52
N THR A 100 8.82 0.52 5.36
CA THR A 100 7.67 1.33 5.77
C THR A 100 7.24 1.04 7.18
N LEU A 101 6.48 1.97 7.75
CA LEU A 101 5.65 1.71 8.90
C LEU A 101 4.31 1.05 8.49
N ILE A 102 3.80 0.20 9.38
CA ILE A 102 2.49 -0.45 9.30
C ILE A 102 1.79 -0.37 10.67
N PRO A 103 0.45 -0.47 10.75
CA PRO A 103 -0.23 -0.58 12.04
C PRO A 103 0.21 -1.83 12.80
N ALA A 104 0.24 -1.76 14.13
CA ALA A 104 0.52 -2.91 14.99
C ALA A 104 -0.67 -3.25 15.93
N GLY A 105 -0.60 -4.43 16.54
CA GLY A 105 -1.58 -4.90 17.53
C GLY A 105 -2.90 -5.40 16.93
N ARG A 106 -2.97 -5.61 15.61
CA ARG A 106 -4.19 -6.04 14.91
C ARG A 106 -3.87 -6.85 13.65
N PRO A 107 -4.79 -7.72 13.19
CA PRO A 107 -4.60 -8.47 11.96
C PRO A 107 -4.55 -7.57 10.72
N LEU A 108 -3.52 -7.77 9.92
CA LEU A 108 -3.35 -7.11 8.63
C LEU A 108 -3.54 -8.09 7.48
N PHE A 109 -4.11 -7.60 6.39
CA PHE A 109 -4.17 -8.23 5.08
C PHE A 109 -3.12 -7.61 4.16
N GLY A 110 -2.31 -8.44 3.51
CA GLY A 110 -1.31 -8.03 2.55
C GLY A 110 -1.60 -8.57 1.16
N LYS A 111 -1.33 -7.78 0.13
CA LYS A 111 -1.33 -8.19 -1.28
C LYS A 111 -0.02 -7.75 -1.93
N LEU A 112 0.76 -8.74 -2.33
CA LEU A 112 1.92 -8.57 -3.20
C LEU A 112 1.49 -8.82 -4.63
N SER A 113 1.94 -7.99 -5.55
CA SER A 113 1.75 -8.20 -6.99
C SER A 113 3.06 -7.99 -7.71
N ALA A 114 3.44 -8.84 -8.65
CA ALA A 114 4.50 -8.56 -9.61
C ALA A 114 3.95 -8.59 -11.03
N GLY A 115 4.45 -7.75 -11.93
CA GLY A 115 3.95 -7.76 -13.29
C GLY A 115 4.68 -6.89 -14.29
N THR A 116 4.39 -7.12 -15.56
CA THR A 116 4.74 -6.25 -16.67
C THR A 116 3.47 -5.61 -17.21
N VAL A 117 3.58 -4.35 -17.62
CA VAL A 117 2.46 -3.61 -18.21
C VAL A 117 2.28 -4.09 -19.65
N ALA A 118 1.05 -4.41 -20.03
CA ALA A 118 0.71 -4.69 -21.42
C ALA A 118 0.90 -3.40 -22.25
N THR A 119 1.53 -3.51 -23.41
CA THR A 119 1.66 -2.41 -24.37
C THR A 119 0.93 -2.78 -25.66
N GLN A 120 0.79 -1.85 -26.61
CA GLN A 120 0.23 -2.19 -27.92
C GLN A 120 1.11 -3.20 -28.70
N TYR A 121 2.33 -3.49 -28.25
CA TYR A 121 3.27 -4.41 -28.90
C TYR A 121 3.60 -5.66 -28.07
N SER A 122 3.17 -5.72 -26.80
CA SER A 122 3.55 -6.79 -25.90
C SER A 122 2.45 -7.12 -24.91
N GLY A 123 2.18 -8.41 -24.76
CA GLY A 123 1.29 -8.90 -23.72
C GLY A 123 1.80 -8.58 -22.31
N GLY A 124 0.87 -8.26 -21.41
CA GLY A 124 1.18 -8.03 -20.00
C GLY A 124 1.17 -9.33 -19.21
N TYR A 125 1.86 -9.33 -18.08
CA TYR A 125 1.84 -10.43 -17.12
C TYR A 125 1.59 -9.88 -15.72
N SER A 126 0.89 -10.65 -14.90
CA SER A 126 0.74 -10.36 -13.47
C SER A 126 0.80 -11.65 -12.65
N CYS A 127 1.46 -11.58 -11.50
CA CYS A 127 1.39 -12.58 -10.44
C CYS A 127 0.99 -11.91 -9.12
N GLY A 128 -0.06 -12.42 -8.49
CA GLY A 128 -0.56 -11.93 -7.21
C GLY A 128 -0.37 -12.94 -6.08
N PHE A 129 0.01 -12.45 -4.89
CA PHE A 129 0.14 -13.25 -3.68
C PHE A 129 -0.52 -12.53 -2.50
N GLY A 130 -1.46 -13.19 -1.84
CA GLY A 130 -2.16 -12.66 -0.68
C GLY A 130 -1.66 -13.27 0.63
N PHE A 131 -1.63 -12.47 1.69
CA PHE A 131 -1.26 -12.95 3.02
C PHE A 131 -1.99 -12.22 4.15
N THR A 132 -2.00 -12.80 5.34
CA THR A 132 -2.36 -12.13 6.59
C THR A 132 -1.32 -12.40 7.66
N PHE A 133 -1.19 -11.48 8.62
CA PHE A 133 -0.36 -11.65 9.82
C PHE A 133 -0.73 -10.62 10.89
N ASN A 134 -0.25 -10.81 12.12
CA ASN A 134 -0.52 -9.95 13.27
C ASN A 134 0.77 -9.27 13.75
N PRO A 135 1.11 -8.07 13.24
CA PRO A 135 2.29 -7.33 13.70
C PRO A 135 2.19 -6.93 15.17
N THR A 136 3.28 -7.12 15.92
CA THR A 136 3.43 -6.63 17.29
C THR A 136 4.01 -5.22 17.29
N PRO A 137 3.67 -4.37 18.30
CA PRO A 137 4.21 -3.01 18.39
C PRO A 137 5.75 -3.02 18.43
N ASP A 138 6.36 -2.04 17.75
CA ASP A 138 7.80 -1.80 17.65
C ASP A 138 8.63 -2.93 17.00
N ALA A 139 8.00 -4.03 16.59
CA ALA A 139 8.64 -5.10 15.87
C ALA A 139 9.00 -4.72 14.44
N GLN A 140 9.93 -5.47 13.87
CA GLN A 140 10.44 -5.26 12.53
C GLN A 140 10.30 -6.53 11.72
N TYR A 141 9.70 -6.44 10.55
CA TYR A 141 9.38 -7.58 9.71
C TYR A 141 10.02 -7.46 8.33
N GLU A 142 10.45 -8.58 7.76
CA GLU A 142 10.87 -8.64 6.37
C GLU A 142 10.00 -9.65 5.60
N VAL A 143 9.28 -9.15 4.59
CA VAL A 143 8.59 -9.98 3.62
C VAL A 143 9.47 -10.17 2.39
N VAL A 144 9.78 -11.42 2.08
CA VAL A 144 10.66 -11.80 0.97
C VAL A 144 9.81 -12.36 -0.16
N PHE A 145 9.68 -11.59 -1.24
CA PHE A 145 8.88 -11.93 -2.40
C PHE A 145 9.73 -12.49 -3.55
N ARG A 146 9.27 -13.60 -4.12
CA ARG A 146 9.91 -14.26 -5.26
C ARG A 146 8.88 -14.52 -6.34
N GLU A 147 9.25 -14.14 -7.55
CA GLU A 147 8.52 -14.42 -8.78
C GLU A 147 9.25 -15.54 -9.53
N GLY A 148 8.53 -16.62 -9.83
CA GLY A 148 8.95 -17.66 -10.76
C GLY A 148 8.19 -17.56 -12.08
N GLU A 149 8.41 -18.52 -12.98
CA GLU A 149 7.82 -18.49 -14.33
C GLU A 149 6.29 -18.63 -14.32
N LYS A 150 5.75 -19.47 -13.43
CA LYS A 150 4.32 -19.81 -13.36
C LYS A 150 3.66 -19.54 -12.00
N SER A 151 4.44 -19.07 -11.04
CA SER A 151 3.98 -18.84 -9.67
C SER A 151 4.80 -17.76 -9.01
N CYS A 152 4.22 -17.09 -8.03
CA CYS A 152 4.94 -16.24 -7.08
C CYS A 152 4.62 -16.67 -5.65
N GLY A 153 5.51 -16.34 -4.74
CA GLY A 153 5.37 -16.64 -3.33
C GLY A 153 6.07 -15.61 -2.47
N ALA A 154 5.67 -15.56 -1.20
CA ALA A 154 6.35 -14.78 -0.19
C ALA A 154 6.59 -15.58 1.09
N ARG A 155 7.62 -15.20 1.83
CA ARG A 155 7.84 -15.59 3.22
C ARG A 155 7.93 -14.34 4.08
N LEU A 156 7.43 -14.42 5.30
CA LEU A 156 7.49 -13.32 6.26
C LEU A 156 8.35 -13.74 7.44
N TYR A 157 9.25 -12.87 7.84
CA TYR A 157 10.12 -13.05 8.99
C TYR A 157 10.00 -11.86 9.94
N GLU A 158 10.08 -12.13 11.23
CA GLU A 158 10.42 -11.14 12.25
C GLU A 158 11.94 -11.02 12.33
N LEU A 159 12.45 -9.80 12.35
CA LEU A 159 13.86 -9.49 12.54
C LEU A 159 14.14 -9.34 14.04
N LYS A 160 15.06 -10.15 14.56
CA LYS A 160 15.46 -10.10 15.98
C LYS A 160 16.94 -9.82 16.12
N ALA A 161 17.26 -8.85 16.97
CA ALA A 161 18.63 -8.62 17.39
C ALA A 161 19.03 -9.67 18.44
N LEU A 162 20.20 -10.26 18.26
CA LEU A 162 20.89 -11.08 19.24
C LEU A 162 21.75 -10.20 20.16
N SER A 163 22.22 -10.77 21.28
CA SER A 163 23.00 -10.05 22.30
C SER A 163 24.34 -9.53 21.79
N ASP A 164 24.87 -10.09 20.71
CA ASP A 164 26.13 -9.71 20.06
C ASP A 164 25.92 -8.65 18.94
N GLY A 165 24.68 -8.22 18.71
CA GLY A 165 24.32 -7.28 17.65
C GLY A 165 24.05 -7.93 16.29
N GLU A 166 24.15 -9.26 16.17
CA GLU A 166 23.70 -9.98 14.98
C GLU A 166 22.17 -9.87 14.84
N VAL A 167 21.68 -9.82 13.60
CA VAL A 167 20.23 -9.81 13.31
C VAL A 167 19.86 -11.12 12.64
N ILE A 168 18.96 -11.87 13.27
CA ILE A 168 18.41 -13.12 12.72
C ILE A 168 17.00 -12.91 12.17
N LYS A 169 16.64 -13.76 11.20
CA LYS A 169 15.29 -13.85 10.65
C LYS A 169 14.57 -15.04 11.25
N VAL A 170 13.48 -14.78 11.98
CA VAL A 170 12.62 -15.82 12.56
C VAL A 170 11.33 -15.86 11.76
N ALA A 171 10.88 -17.03 11.32
CA ALA A 171 9.63 -17.15 10.57
C ALA A 171 8.46 -16.60 11.41
N GLU A 172 7.64 -15.74 10.81
CA GLU A 172 6.50 -15.11 11.50
C GLU A 172 5.37 -16.14 11.68
N PRO A 173 5.06 -16.58 12.91
CA PRO A 173 4.14 -17.69 13.15
C PRO A 173 2.69 -17.37 12.77
N SER A 174 2.29 -16.09 12.77
CA SER A 174 0.94 -15.68 12.36
C SER A 174 0.77 -15.54 10.85
N PHE A 175 1.84 -15.72 10.07
CA PHE A 175 1.82 -15.56 8.61
C PHE A 175 0.99 -16.66 7.94
N LYS A 176 -0.10 -16.24 7.32
CA LYS A 176 -0.99 -17.11 6.53
C LYS A 176 -1.04 -16.60 5.11
N THR A 177 -1.14 -17.51 4.15
CA THR A 177 -1.08 -17.19 2.73
C THR A 177 -2.32 -17.71 2.03
N PHE A 178 -2.71 -17.06 0.95
CA PHE A 178 -3.81 -17.50 0.11
C PHE A 178 -3.57 -17.09 -1.33
N ALA A 179 -4.05 -17.94 -2.24
CA ALA A 179 -4.08 -17.63 -3.64
C ALA A 179 -5.03 -16.44 -3.87
N LEU A 180 -4.55 -15.41 -4.54
CA LEU A 180 -5.45 -14.48 -5.21
C LEU A 180 -5.94 -15.18 -6.48
N GLU A 181 -7.13 -14.85 -6.99
CA GLU A 181 -7.63 -15.38 -8.27
C GLU A 181 -6.65 -15.15 -9.45
N GLN A 182 -5.68 -14.25 -9.25
CA GLN A 182 -4.55 -13.93 -10.14
C GLN A 182 -3.20 -14.54 -9.68
N SER A 183 -3.20 -15.60 -8.87
CA SER A 183 -1.97 -16.28 -8.42
C SER A 183 -1.31 -17.12 -9.52
N SER A 184 -2.04 -17.35 -10.62
CA SER A 184 -1.47 -17.84 -11.86
C SER A 184 -0.94 -16.67 -12.69
N CYS A 185 0.30 -16.82 -13.09
CA CYS A 185 1.01 -16.06 -14.08
C CYS A 185 0.28 -16.07 -15.44
N TYR A 186 -0.61 -15.11 -15.70
CA TYR A 186 -1.32 -15.05 -16.97
C TYR A 186 -0.68 -14.02 -17.90
N ARG A 187 -0.36 -14.46 -19.11
CA ARG A 187 0.04 -13.59 -20.22
C ARG A 187 -1.24 -13.14 -20.94
N ARG A 188 -1.59 -11.86 -20.87
CA ARG A 188 -2.64 -11.30 -21.75
C ARG A 188 -2.01 -11.08 -23.11
N LEU A 189 -2.41 -11.85 -24.13
CA LEU A 189 -2.02 -11.62 -25.52
C LEU A 189 -2.70 -10.39 -26.08
#